data_AF-A0A6B7Q209-F1
#
_entry.id   AF-A0A6B7Q209-F1
#
_cell.length_a   1.000
_cell.length_b   1.000
_cell.length_c   1.000
_cell.angle_alpha   90.00
_cell.angle_beta   90.00
_cell.angle_gamma   90.00
#
_symmetry.space_group_name_H-M   'P 1'
#
loop_
_entity.id
_entity.type
_entity.pdbx_description
1 polymer ?
#
loop_
_entity_poly.entity_id
_entity_poly.type
_entity_poly.pdbx_seq_one_letter_code
_entity_poly.pdbx_strand_id
1 'polypeptide(L)'
;MAAHITAPTKCLCGHVDLFSFSSPGMGGRRQDRLYANSTLCGDCSAHIRDLVKPQAKGFYQISLPQLVGHTRAVPWANSLRLGHIRSLGPIMAHLKGRTDPVAVAALAVFEMLFKITDAQYWIGGKEHAFGAGHWVVSEIEHLMRKRDLSMHENSRSAYCYWKAINPAVIHQARQEASALLSSTPVSTGESPAVQPFQAQPPADSTSVFL
;
A
#
# COMPACT_ATOMS: atom_id res chain seq x y z
N MET A 1 0.45 40.68 -8.76
CA MET A 1 1.41 39.56 -8.69
C MET A 1 1.20 38.84 -7.38
N ALA A 2 0.76 37.58 -7.40
CA ALA A 2 0.63 36.80 -6.18
C ALA A 2 2.02 36.44 -5.66
N ALA A 3 2.35 36.83 -4.44
CA ALA A 3 3.61 36.44 -3.82
C ALA A 3 3.55 34.94 -3.49
N HIS A 4 4.38 34.15 -4.18
CA HIS A 4 4.64 32.76 -3.80
C HIS A 4 5.46 32.78 -2.52
N ILE A 5 4.86 32.38 -1.41
CA ILE A 5 5.56 32.30 -0.13
C ILE A 5 5.86 30.83 0.11
N THR A 6 7.14 30.48 0.28
CA THR A 6 7.53 29.15 0.75
C THR A 6 7.70 29.19 2.26
N ALA A 7 7.05 28.28 2.98
CA ALA A 7 7.19 28.21 4.44
C ALA A 7 7.27 26.76 4.94
N PRO A 8 8.06 26.50 5.99
CA PRO A 8 8.12 25.20 6.63
C PRO A 8 6.75 24.85 7.25
N THR A 9 6.22 23.70 6.88
CA THR A 9 4.88 23.25 7.27
C THR A 9 4.92 21.81 7.74
N LYS A 10 4.18 21.50 8.80
CA LYS A 10 4.08 20.14 9.34
C LYS A 10 3.11 19.31 8.49
N CYS A 11 3.63 18.30 7.81
CA CYS A 11 2.88 17.41 6.92
C CYS A 11 2.10 16.33 7.68
N LEU A 12 1.31 15.54 6.95
CA LEU A 12 0.49 14.45 7.49
C LEU A 12 1.31 13.39 8.23
N CYS A 13 2.52 13.09 7.74
CA CYS A 13 3.48 12.18 8.38
C CYS A 13 4.11 12.76 9.67
N GLY A 14 3.87 14.03 9.99
CA GLY A 14 4.44 14.71 11.15
C GLY A 14 5.80 15.38 10.90
N HIS A 15 6.46 15.10 9.77
CA HIS A 15 7.67 15.80 9.34
C HIS A 15 7.38 17.23 8.87
N VAL A 16 8.42 18.06 8.82
CA VAL A 16 8.34 19.43 8.30
C VAL A 16 8.88 19.46 6.88
N ASP A 17 8.14 20.08 5.97
CA ASP A 17 8.54 20.26 4.57
C ASP A 17 8.30 21.71 4.10
N LEU A 18 9.00 22.12 3.04
CA LEU A 18 8.83 23.43 2.43
C LEU A 18 7.61 23.42 1.48
N PHE A 19 6.53 24.07 1.91
CA PHE A 19 5.32 24.17 1.10
C PHE A 19 5.19 25.55 0.45
N SER A 20 4.77 25.58 -0.82
CA SER A 20 4.52 26.82 -1.55
C SER A 20 3.07 27.25 -1.42
N PHE A 21 2.85 28.43 -0.84
CA PHE A 21 1.55 29.06 -0.68
C PHE A 21 1.35 30.06 -1.82
N SER A 22 0.39 29.78 -2.69
CA SER A 22 0.09 30.60 -3.87
C SER A 22 -1.32 31.19 -3.87
N SER A 23 -2.21 30.68 -3.00
CA SER A 23 -3.60 31.10 -2.99
C SER A 23 -3.76 32.51 -2.38
N PRO A 24 -4.49 33.42 -3.06
CA PRO A 24 -4.67 34.79 -2.59
C PRO A 24 -5.61 34.86 -1.36
N GLY A 25 -5.36 35.86 -0.51
CA GLY A 25 -6.20 36.16 0.65
C GLY A 25 -6.08 35.16 1.81
N MET A 26 -6.77 35.48 2.93
CA MET A 26 -6.72 34.67 4.15
C MET A 26 -7.38 33.29 3.97
N GLY A 27 -8.47 33.22 3.21
CA GLY A 27 -9.17 31.95 2.91
C GLY A 27 -8.31 30.99 2.09
N GLY A 28 -7.66 31.49 1.03
CA GLY A 28 -6.75 30.72 0.19
C GLY A 28 -5.55 30.18 0.98
N ARG A 29 -4.88 31.03 1.76
CA ARG A 29 -3.77 30.61 2.62
C ARG A 29 -4.17 29.55 3.64
N ARG A 30 -5.40 29.64 4.19
CA ARG A 30 -5.95 28.62 5.09
C ARG A 30 -6.14 27.29 4.37
N GLN A 31 -6.63 27.31 3.13
CA GLN A 31 -6.82 26.12 2.32
C GLN A 31 -5.49 25.47 1.92
N ASP A 32 -4.51 26.26 1.48
CA ASP A 32 -3.15 25.79 1.19
C ASP A 32 -2.52 25.13 2.42
N ARG A 33 -2.69 25.72 3.61
CA ARG A 33 -2.19 25.15 4.87
C ARG A 33 -2.91 23.86 5.24
N LEU A 34 -4.22 23.78 5.03
CA LEU A 34 -4.98 22.55 5.25
C LEU A 34 -4.53 21.45 4.29
N TYR A 35 -4.30 21.79 3.03
CA TYR A 35 -3.78 20.85 2.04
C TYR A 35 -2.39 20.36 2.44
N ALA A 36 -1.45 21.25 2.74
CA ALA A 36 -0.09 20.90 3.15
C ALA A 36 -0.05 20.02 4.42
N ASN A 37 -0.91 20.30 5.41
CA ASN A 37 -1.04 19.48 6.61
C ASN A 37 -1.69 18.11 6.35
N SER A 38 -2.27 17.91 5.17
CA SER A 38 -3.00 16.69 4.77
C SER A 38 -2.27 15.89 3.69
N THR A 39 -1.10 16.33 3.25
CA THR A 39 -0.22 15.61 2.32
C THR A 39 1.02 15.08 3.03
N LEU A 40 1.63 14.05 2.50
CA LEU A 40 2.92 13.55 2.98
C LEU A 40 4.04 14.53 2.60
N CYS A 41 5.14 14.55 3.35
CA CYS A 41 6.33 15.29 2.95
C CYS A 41 7.01 14.65 1.74
N GLY A 42 7.87 15.41 1.06
CA GLY A 42 8.66 14.98 -0.09
C GLY A 42 9.42 13.69 0.16
N ASP A 43 10.09 13.56 1.30
CA ASP A 43 10.87 12.36 1.65
C ASP A 43 9.99 11.13 1.84
N CYS A 44 8.87 11.24 2.56
CA CYS A 44 7.93 10.13 2.73
C CYS A 44 7.33 9.72 1.38
N SER A 45 7.00 10.70 0.52
CA SER A 45 6.48 10.43 -0.82
C SER A 45 7.52 9.73 -1.72
N ALA A 46 8.79 10.11 -1.61
CA ALA A 46 9.89 9.47 -2.34
C ALA A 46 10.11 8.05 -1.83
N HIS A 47 10.10 7.87 -0.51
CA HIS A 47 10.22 6.56 0.11
C HIS A 47 9.13 5.59 -0.33
N ILE A 48 7.86 6.03 -0.37
CA ILE A 48 6.76 5.22 -0.92
C ILE A 48 7.03 4.82 -2.36
N ARG A 49 7.41 5.78 -3.20
CA ARG A 49 7.69 5.54 -4.62
C ARG A 49 8.81 4.52 -4.80
N ASP A 50 9.81 4.53 -3.93
CA ASP A 50 10.88 3.54 -3.92
C ASP A 50 10.42 2.17 -3.43
N LEU A 51 9.61 2.13 -2.37
CA LEU A 51 9.05 0.89 -1.80
C LEU A 51 8.19 0.10 -2.80
N VAL A 52 7.44 0.82 -3.65
CA VAL A 52 6.50 0.21 -4.61
C VAL A 52 7.07 0.09 -6.02
N LYS A 53 8.39 0.24 -6.18
CA LYS A 53 9.05 -0.12 -7.45
C LYS A 53 8.77 -1.59 -7.80
N PRO A 54 8.68 -1.93 -9.10
CA PRO A 54 8.45 -3.30 -9.54
C PRO A 54 9.43 -4.27 -8.88
N GLN A 55 8.88 -5.33 -8.29
CA GLN A 55 9.66 -6.39 -7.65
C GLN A 55 9.72 -7.61 -8.57
N ALA A 56 10.91 -8.17 -8.74
CA ALA A 56 11.13 -9.29 -9.67
C ALA A 56 10.58 -10.63 -9.15
N LYS A 57 10.40 -10.77 -7.83
CA LYS A 57 10.03 -12.02 -7.17
C LYS A 57 9.11 -11.75 -5.99
N GLY A 58 8.26 -12.73 -5.69
CA GLY A 58 7.36 -12.70 -4.54
C GLY A 58 5.94 -13.06 -4.95
N PHE A 59 5.25 -13.79 -4.09
CA PHE A 59 3.82 -14.05 -4.22
C PHE A 59 3.14 -13.64 -2.92
N TYR A 60 2.16 -12.74 -3.05
CA TYR A 60 1.32 -12.37 -1.92
C TYR A 60 0.04 -13.19 -1.95
N GLN A 61 -0.13 -14.06 -0.96
CA GLN A 61 -1.37 -14.81 -0.81
C GLN A 61 -2.47 -13.90 -0.28
N ILE A 62 -3.48 -13.65 -1.12
CA ILE A 62 -4.69 -12.90 -0.78
C ILE A 62 -5.92 -13.72 -1.18
N SER A 63 -6.94 -13.75 -0.32
CA SER A 63 -8.24 -14.30 -0.70
C SER A 63 -9.00 -13.26 -1.51
N LEU A 64 -9.44 -13.66 -2.71
CA LEU A 64 -10.19 -12.77 -3.59
C LEU A 64 -11.67 -13.04 -3.44
N PRO A 65 -12.48 -12.07 -2.99
CA PRO A 65 -13.92 -12.26 -2.94
C PRO A 65 -14.47 -12.42 -4.36
N GLN A 66 -15.61 -13.10 -4.47
CA GLN A 66 -16.29 -13.26 -5.75
C GLN A 66 -16.74 -11.89 -6.29
N LEU A 67 -16.49 -11.65 -7.58
CA LEU A 67 -16.95 -10.42 -8.21
C LEU A 67 -18.46 -10.46 -8.43
N VAL A 68 -19.09 -9.30 -8.28
CA VAL A 68 -20.52 -9.06 -8.49
C VAL A 68 -20.67 -8.15 -9.72
N GLY A 69 -21.64 -8.46 -10.56
CA GLY A 69 -21.93 -7.70 -11.77
C GLY A 69 -22.68 -8.53 -12.80
N HIS A 70 -22.82 -8.01 -14.01
CA HIS A 70 -23.47 -8.74 -15.10
C HIS A 70 -22.69 -10.03 -15.43
N THR A 71 -23.41 -11.12 -15.67
CA THR A 71 -22.87 -12.45 -16.04
C THR A 71 -21.78 -12.43 -17.13
N ARG A 72 -21.88 -11.55 -18.13
CA ARG A 72 -20.88 -11.41 -19.20
C ARG A 72 -19.68 -10.55 -18.81
N ALA A 73 -19.86 -9.62 -17.86
CA ALA A 73 -18.82 -8.70 -17.41
C ALA A 73 -17.89 -9.32 -16.36
N VAL A 74 -18.43 -10.18 -15.48
CA VAL A 74 -17.68 -10.79 -14.37
C VAL A 74 -16.43 -11.57 -14.82
N PRO A 75 -16.48 -12.45 -15.83
CA PRO A 75 -15.28 -13.18 -16.27
C PRO A 75 -14.16 -12.26 -16.76
N TRP A 76 -14.52 -11.20 -17.50
CA TRP A 76 -13.56 -10.22 -18.00
C TRP A 76 -12.98 -9.35 -16.87
N ALA A 77 -13.83 -8.84 -15.97
CA ALA A 77 -13.37 -8.11 -14.79
C ALA A 77 -12.42 -8.95 -13.93
N ASN A 78 -12.69 -10.25 -13.80
CA ASN A 78 -11.83 -11.16 -13.05
C ASN A 78 -10.48 -11.37 -13.75
N SER A 79 -10.42 -11.43 -15.08
CA SER A 79 -9.14 -11.54 -15.79
C SER A 79 -8.28 -10.29 -15.62
N LEU A 80 -8.89 -9.10 -15.63
CA LEU A 80 -8.23 -7.83 -15.32
C LEU A 80 -7.68 -7.83 -13.87
N ARG A 81 -8.52 -8.18 -12.90
CA ARG A 81 -8.12 -8.28 -11.48
C ARG A 81 -6.93 -9.22 -11.28
N LEU A 82 -6.99 -10.41 -11.89
CA LEU A 82 -5.88 -11.38 -11.83
C LEU A 82 -4.61 -10.87 -12.52
N GLY A 83 -4.74 -10.11 -13.61
CA GLY A 83 -3.62 -9.42 -14.25
C GLY A 83 -2.90 -8.48 -13.29
N HIS A 84 -3.66 -7.64 -12.58
CA HIS A 84 -3.10 -6.75 -11.56
C HIS A 84 -2.49 -7.50 -10.37
N ILE A 85 -3.05 -8.62 -9.93
CA ILE A 85 -2.46 -9.42 -8.85
C ILE A 85 -1.10 -9.98 -9.25
N ARG A 86 -0.93 -10.40 -10.51
CA ARG A 86 0.37 -10.91 -10.98
C ARG A 86 1.44 -9.82 -10.99
N SER A 87 1.08 -8.58 -11.34
CA SER A 87 2.03 -7.47 -11.35
C SER A 87 2.29 -6.89 -9.96
N LEU A 88 1.27 -6.82 -9.10
CA LEU A 88 1.35 -6.20 -7.77
C LEU A 88 1.69 -7.18 -6.65
N GLY A 89 1.46 -8.48 -6.84
CA GLY A 89 1.74 -9.53 -5.86
C GLY A 89 3.18 -9.52 -5.34
N PRO A 90 4.22 -9.38 -6.20
CA PRO A 90 5.60 -9.23 -5.75
C PRO A 90 5.82 -8.00 -4.86
N ILE A 91 5.18 -6.87 -5.20
CA ILE A 91 5.25 -5.63 -4.40
C ILE A 91 4.60 -5.86 -3.04
N MET A 92 3.39 -6.42 -3.01
CA MET A 92 2.67 -6.71 -1.76
C MET A 92 3.45 -7.69 -0.86
N ALA A 93 4.10 -8.70 -1.44
CA ALA A 93 4.94 -9.64 -0.71
C ALA A 93 6.16 -8.95 -0.07
N HIS A 94 6.81 -8.05 -0.82
CA HIS A 94 7.91 -7.23 -0.31
C HIS A 94 7.44 -6.30 0.82
N LEU A 95 6.26 -5.68 0.69
CA LEU A 95 5.68 -4.82 1.74
C LEU A 95 5.32 -5.60 3.01
N LYS A 96 4.79 -6.82 2.88
CA LYS A 96 4.43 -7.68 4.02
C LYS A 96 5.61 -7.98 4.95
N GLY A 97 6.82 -8.09 4.39
CA GLY A 97 8.03 -8.36 5.15
C GLY A 97 8.58 -7.14 5.92
N ARG A 98 7.95 -5.97 5.79
CA ARG A 98 8.42 -4.72 6.38
C ARG A 98 7.56 -4.32 7.58
N THR A 99 8.21 -3.64 8.52
CA THR A 99 7.59 -3.10 9.74
C THR A 99 7.43 -1.58 9.68
N ASP A 100 7.89 -0.93 8.59
CA ASP A 100 7.79 0.51 8.50
C ASP A 100 6.32 0.95 8.33
N PRO A 101 5.90 2.04 9.00
CA PRO A 101 4.52 2.54 8.98
C PRO A 101 3.93 2.72 7.58
N VAL A 102 4.80 3.11 6.66
CA VAL A 102 4.45 3.51 5.32
C VAL A 102 4.22 2.28 4.44
N ALA A 103 5.03 1.24 4.58
CA ALA A 103 4.84 -0.04 3.92
C ALA A 103 3.58 -0.75 4.42
N VAL A 104 3.29 -0.67 5.72
CA VAL A 104 2.05 -1.21 6.30
C VAL A 104 0.83 -0.50 5.68
N ALA A 105 0.86 0.84 5.62
CA ALA A 105 -0.21 1.61 4.99
C ALA A 105 -0.34 1.31 3.48
N ALA A 106 0.79 1.16 2.77
CA ALA A 106 0.80 0.79 1.36
C ALA A 106 0.18 -0.59 1.13
N LEU A 107 0.51 -1.58 1.97
CA LEU A 107 -0.06 -2.91 1.90
C LEU A 107 -1.58 -2.87 2.14
N ALA A 108 -2.03 -2.14 3.16
CA ALA A 108 -3.46 -1.99 3.45
C ALA A 108 -4.24 -1.37 2.27
N VAL A 109 -3.65 -0.40 1.56
CA VAL A 109 -4.21 0.16 0.32
C VAL A 109 -4.37 -0.91 -0.76
N PHE A 110 -3.36 -1.74 -1.00
CA PHE A 110 -3.46 -2.82 -2.00
C PHE A 110 -4.49 -3.88 -1.60
N GLU A 111 -4.57 -4.23 -0.32
CA GLU A 111 -5.59 -5.16 0.15
C GLU A 111 -7.00 -4.59 -0.01
N MET A 112 -7.21 -3.31 0.30
CA MET A 112 -8.45 -2.63 0.01
C MET A 112 -8.82 -2.68 -1.47
N LEU A 113 -7.85 -2.45 -2.37
CA LEU A 113 -8.06 -2.53 -3.81
C LEU A 113 -8.55 -3.93 -4.22
N PHE A 114 -7.90 -5.00 -3.78
CA PHE A 114 -8.25 -6.36 -4.18
C PHE A 114 -9.49 -6.93 -3.50
N LYS A 115 -9.95 -6.34 -2.39
CA LYS A 115 -11.24 -6.62 -1.76
C LYS A 115 -12.43 -6.09 -2.59
N ILE A 116 -12.22 -5.23 -3.59
CA ILE A 116 -13.31 -4.65 -4.39
C ILE A 116 -13.99 -5.74 -5.23
N THR A 117 -15.29 -5.91 -5.00
CA THR A 117 -16.12 -6.92 -5.64
C THR A 117 -16.84 -6.45 -6.90
N ASP A 118 -16.95 -5.14 -7.14
CA ASP A 118 -17.68 -4.63 -8.29
C ASP A 118 -16.91 -4.85 -9.61
N ALA A 119 -17.52 -5.58 -10.54
CA ALA A 119 -16.97 -5.81 -11.86
C ALA A 119 -16.76 -4.51 -12.67
N GLN A 120 -17.63 -3.51 -12.51
CA GLN A 120 -17.52 -2.24 -13.24
C GLN A 120 -16.31 -1.42 -12.81
N TYR A 121 -15.90 -1.50 -11.53
CA TYR A 121 -14.67 -0.88 -11.06
C TYR A 121 -13.45 -1.38 -11.84
N TRP A 122 -13.31 -2.70 -11.96
CA TRP A 122 -12.18 -3.31 -12.67
C TRP A 122 -12.20 -3.01 -14.17
N ILE A 123 -13.39 -3.01 -14.78
CA ILE A 123 -13.56 -2.69 -16.21
C ILE A 123 -13.23 -1.21 -16.47
N GLY A 124 -13.75 -0.29 -15.65
CA GLY A 124 -13.46 1.14 -15.75
C GLY A 124 -12.00 1.47 -15.46
N GLY A 125 -11.32 0.65 -14.64
CA GLY A 125 -9.90 0.76 -14.29
C GLY A 125 -8.94 0.00 -15.22
N LYS A 126 -9.39 -0.59 -16.33
CA LYS A 126 -8.56 -1.49 -17.17
C LYS A 126 -7.22 -0.90 -17.66
N GLU A 127 -7.17 0.41 -17.90
CA GLU A 127 -5.99 1.15 -18.39
C GLU A 127 -5.24 1.82 -17.24
N HIS A 128 -5.71 1.67 -16.01
CA HIS A 128 -5.17 2.37 -14.87
C HIS A 128 -3.93 1.66 -14.33
N ALA A 129 -2.87 2.43 -14.09
CA ALA A 129 -1.62 1.95 -13.51
C ALA A 129 -1.74 1.82 -11.99
N PHE A 130 -2.60 0.90 -11.52
CA PHE A 130 -2.62 0.52 -10.10
C PHE A 130 -1.22 0.14 -9.64
N GLY A 131 -0.79 0.64 -8.49
CA GLY A 131 0.57 0.46 -7.97
C GLY A 131 1.63 1.43 -8.52
N ALA A 132 1.28 2.34 -9.44
CA ALA A 132 2.16 3.46 -9.75
C ALA A 132 2.42 4.29 -8.48
N GLY A 133 3.68 4.69 -8.25
CA GLY A 133 4.06 5.29 -6.98
C GLY A 133 3.26 6.55 -6.60
N HIS A 134 2.86 7.38 -7.57
CA HIS A 134 1.98 8.53 -7.30
C HIS A 134 0.56 8.13 -6.89
N TRP A 135 0.02 7.04 -7.45
CA TRP A 135 -1.28 6.51 -7.07
C TRP A 135 -1.24 5.97 -5.64
N VAL A 136 -0.20 5.21 -5.29
CA VAL A 136 -0.03 4.67 -3.92
C VAL A 136 0.10 5.79 -2.89
N VAL A 137 0.90 6.83 -3.18
CA VAL A 137 1.02 8.01 -2.31
C VAL A 137 -0.34 8.65 -2.05
N SER A 138 -1.12 8.88 -3.11
CA SER A 138 -2.46 9.48 -2.98
C SER A 138 -3.40 8.62 -2.13
N GLU A 139 -3.41 7.30 -2.35
CA GLU A 139 -4.25 6.38 -1.58
C GLU A 139 -3.85 6.33 -0.10
N ILE A 140 -2.54 6.33 0.20
CA ILE A 140 -2.03 6.36 1.58
C ILE A 140 -2.44 7.68 2.26
N GLU A 141 -2.31 8.81 1.57
CA GLU A 141 -2.77 10.09 2.10
C GLU A 141 -4.27 10.06 2.44
N HIS A 142 -5.10 9.54 1.53
CA HIS A 142 -6.53 9.36 1.79
C HIS A 142 -6.77 8.47 3.01
N LEU A 143 -6.06 7.34 3.10
CA LEU A 143 -6.18 6.42 4.22
C LEU A 143 -5.74 7.06 5.55
N MET A 144 -4.68 7.86 5.57
CA MET A 144 -4.13 8.42 6.81
C MET A 144 -4.77 9.74 7.27
N ARG A 145 -5.47 10.46 6.38
CA ARG A 145 -6.11 11.74 6.72
C ARG A 145 -7.17 11.57 7.82
N LYS A 146 -7.10 12.44 8.83
CA LYS A 146 -8.09 12.50 9.93
C LYS A 146 -9.43 13.11 9.49
N ARG A 147 -9.43 13.90 8.42
CA ARG A 147 -10.61 14.59 7.89
C ARG A 147 -10.64 14.41 6.39
N ASP A 148 -11.83 14.18 5.86
CA ASP A 148 -12.01 14.22 4.42
C ASP A 148 -11.85 15.66 3.92
N LEU A 149 -11.01 15.83 2.90
CA LEU A 149 -10.98 17.05 2.11
C LEU A 149 -12.06 16.95 1.03
N SER A 150 -12.67 18.08 0.66
CA SER A 150 -13.50 18.19 -0.54
C SER A 150 -12.60 18.07 -1.78
N MET A 151 -12.15 16.85 -2.05
CA MET A 151 -11.45 16.48 -3.28
C MET A 151 -12.47 15.84 -4.22
N HIS A 152 -12.27 16.00 -5.53
CA HIS A 152 -13.08 15.28 -6.49
C HIS A 152 -12.94 13.78 -6.27
N GLU A 153 -14.08 13.08 -6.15
CA GLU A 153 -14.09 11.63 -6.02
C GLU A 153 -13.43 11.02 -7.26
N ASN A 154 -12.34 10.31 -7.04
CA ASN A 154 -11.65 9.61 -8.10
C ASN A 154 -12.22 8.19 -8.18
N SER A 155 -12.93 7.88 -9.27
CA SER A 155 -13.49 6.54 -9.51
C SER A 155 -12.43 5.42 -9.56
N ARG A 156 -11.14 5.79 -9.63
CA ARG A 156 -9.98 4.89 -9.65
C ARG A 156 -9.29 4.76 -8.29
N SER A 157 -9.81 5.42 -7.26
CA SER A 157 -9.33 5.32 -5.88
C SER A 157 -10.04 4.18 -5.17
N ALA A 158 -9.28 3.27 -4.56
CA ALA A 158 -9.85 2.22 -3.72
C ALA A 158 -10.46 2.85 -2.46
N TYR A 159 -9.80 3.88 -1.90
CA TYR A 159 -10.38 4.66 -0.80
C TYR A 159 -11.71 5.31 -1.18
N CYS A 160 -11.81 6.03 -2.30
CA CYS A 160 -13.07 6.68 -2.69
C CYS A 160 -14.18 5.65 -2.96
N TYR A 161 -13.85 4.51 -3.59
CA TYR A 161 -14.79 3.41 -3.77
C TYR A 161 -15.36 2.93 -2.42
N TRP A 162 -14.49 2.61 -1.46
CA TRP A 162 -14.94 2.12 -0.16
C TRP A 162 -15.64 3.19 0.67
N LYS A 163 -15.26 4.46 0.52
CA LYS A 163 -15.95 5.57 1.16
C LYS A 163 -17.42 5.66 0.72
N ALA A 164 -17.69 5.44 -0.57
CA ALA A 164 -19.04 5.47 -1.11
C ALA A 164 -19.86 4.21 -0.78
N ILE A 165 -19.22 3.03 -0.79
CA ILE A 165 -19.92 1.75 -0.70
C ILE A 165 -19.96 1.18 0.73
N ASN A 166 -18.82 1.16 1.42
CA ASN A 166 -18.72 0.61 2.77
C ASN A 166 -17.51 1.18 3.54
N PRO A 167 -17.70 2.28 4.30
CA PRO A 167 -16.64 2.91 5.08
C PRO A 167 -15.99 1.99 6.12
N ALA A 168 -16.66 0.91 6.55
CA ALA A 168 -16.11 -0.02 7.53
C ALA A 168 -14.80 -0.67 7.05
N VAL A 169 -14.63 -0.86 5.73
CA VAL A 169 -13.38 -1.41 5.16
C VAL A 169 -12.20 -0.45 5.38
N ILE A 170 -12.44 0.86 5.29
CA ILE A 170 -11.42 1.89 5.57
C ILE A 170 -11.09 1.89 7.07
N HIS A 171 -12.11 1.81 7.93
CA HIS A 171 -11.90 1.75 9.38
C HIS A 171 -11.09 0.51 9.78
N GLN A 172 -11.40 -0.65 9.21
CA GLN A 172 -10.66 -1.89 9.44
C GLN A 172 -9.21 -1.75 8.97
N ALA A 173 -8.97 -1.26 7.74
CA ALA A 173 -7.62 -1.05 7.21
C ALA A 173 -6.79 -0.09 8.09
N ARG A 174 -7.42 0.97 8.62
CA ARG A 174 -6.78 1.89 9.58
C ARG A 174 -6.45 1.21 10.90
N GLN A 175 -7.36 0.39 11.43
CA GLN A 175 -7.16 -0.34 12.69
C GLN A 175 -6.05 -1.38 12.57
N GLU A 176 -6.06 -2.18 11.50
CA GLU A 176 -5.02 -3.17 11.20
C GLU A 176 -3.65 -2.49 11.04
N ALA A 177 -3.58 -1.39 10.30
CA ALA A 177 -2.36 -0.62 10.17
C ALA A 177 -1.88 -0.04 11.51
N SER A 178 -2.80 0.49 12.34
CA SER A 178 -2.46 1.06 13.65
C SER A 178 -2.04 0.00 14.67
N ALA A 179 -2.63 -1.19 14.62
CA ALA A 179 -2.28 -2.32 15.47
C ALA A 179 -0.87 -2.84 15.16
N LEU A 180 -0.53 -2.98 13.87
CA LEU A 180 0.81 -3.37 13.41
C LEU A 180 1.89 -2.35 13.79
N LEU A 181 1.51 -1.07 13.90
CA LEU A 181 2.38 0.00 14.37
C LEU A 181 2.60 0.02 15.88
N SER A 182 1.62 -0.48 16.64
CA SER A 182 1.63 -0.48 18.11
C SER A 182 2.21 -1.77 18.70
N SER A 183 2.27 -2.86 17.92
CA SER A 183 3.00 -4.06 18.27
C SER A 183 4.50 -3.85 18.09
N THR A 184 5.24 -3.67 19.18
CA THR A 184 6.71 -3.77 19.20
C THR A 184 7.19 -5.06 18.54
N PRO A 185 8.35 -5.07 17.85
CA PRO A 185 8.91 -6.30 17.33
C PRO A 185 9.17 -7.25 18.49
N VAL A 186 8.56 -8.44 18.45
CA VAL A 186 8.95 -9.55 19.31
C VAL A 186 10.42 -9.83 19.01
N SER A 187 11.27 -9.58 20.01
CA SER A 187 12.66 -10.00 20.00
C SER A 187 12.67 -11.52 19.86
N THR A 188 13.03 -12.04 18.68
CA THR A 188 13.44 -13.44 18.52
C THR A 188 14.83 -13.58 19.16
N GLY A 189 14.82 -13.62 20.49
CA GLY A 189 15.95 -14.04 21.30
C GLY A 189 16.12 -15.55 21.22
N GLU A 190 17.35 -15.96 20.91
CA GLU A 190 17.99 -17.24 21.22
C GLU A 190 17.57 -18.49 20.41
N SER A 191 18.31 -18.72 19.32
CA SER A 191 18.76 -20.06 18.95
C SER A 191 20.05 -20.40 19.70
N PRO A 192 20.11 -21.46 20.52
CA PRO A 192 21.37 -22.05 20.92
C PRO A 192 21.80 -23.12 19.90
N ALA A 193 22.90 -22.80 19.21
CA ALA A 193 23.98 -23.67 18.73
C ALA A 193 23.62 -25.05 18.11
N VAL A 194 23.64 -25.12 16.78
CA VAL A 194 23.91 -26.37 16.05
C VAL A 194 25.42 -26.66 16.15
N GLN A 195 25.78 -27.75 16.84
CA GLN A 195 27.16 -28.23 16.93
C GLN A 195 27.67 -28.73 15.56
N PRO A 196 28.98 -28.61 15.26
CA PRO A 196 29.54 -29.04 13.99
C PRO A 196 29.63 -30.56 13.91
N PHE A 197 29.09 -31.11 12.82
CA PHE A 197 29.14 -32.54 12.48
C PHE A 197 30.59 -32.95 12.17
N GLN A 198 31.21 -33.75 13.05
CA GLN A 198 32.48 -34.40 12.77
C GLN A 198 32.25 -35.61 11.85
N ALA A 199 33.00 -35.65 10.76
CA ALA A 199 33.07 -36.76 9.82
C ALA A 199 33.91 -37.91 10.38
N GLN A 200 33.45 -39.15 10.22
CA GLN A 200 34.26 -40.36 10.36
C GLN A 200 33.82 -41.40 9.29
N PRO A 201 34.75 -42.25 8.79
CA PRO A 201 34.77 -42.78 7.41
C PRO A 201 33.98 -44.10 7.26
N PRO A 202 33.75 -44.59 6.01
CA PRO A 202 32.99 -45.81 5.79
C PRO A 202 33.87 -47.06 5.95
N ALA A 203 33.30 -48.10 6.55
CA ALA A 203 33.86 -49.45 6.56
C ALA A 203 32.83 -50.44 5.97
N ASP A 204 33.18 -50.91 4.78
CA ASP A 204 32.98 -52.24 4.20
C ASP A 204 31.63 -52.97 4.15
N SER A 205 31.37 -53.42 2.90
CA SER A 205 30.73 -54.68 2.46
C SER A 205 29.20 -54.80 2.61
N THR A 206 28.40 -55.20 1.61
CA THR A 206 28.65 -56.27 0.61
C THR A 206 27.73 -56.14 -0.62
N SER A 207 28.30 -56.52 -1.78
CA SER A 207 27.75 -56.89 -3.10
C SER A 207 26.34 -57.50 -3.17
N VAL A 208 25.58 -57.17 -4.24
CA VAL A 208 25.03 -58.16 -5.22
C VAL A 208 24.92 -57.51 -6.62
N PHE A 209 25.72 -58.01 -7.58
CA PHE A 209 25.53 -57.95 -9.05
C PHE A 209 24.41 -58.96 -9.44
N LEU A 210 23.56 -58.75 -10.45
CA LEU A 210 23.83 -58.55 -11.88
C LEU A 210 22.82 -57.58 -12.53
#